data_AF-A0A3M2EX00-F1
#
_entry.id   AF-A0A3M2EX00-F1
#
_cell.length_a   1.000
_cell.length_b   1.000
_cell.length_c   1.000
_cell.angle_alpha   90.00
_cell.angle_beta   90.00
_cell.angle_gamma   90.00
#
_symmetry.space_group_name_H-M   'P 1'
#
loop_
_entity.id
_entity.type
_entity.pdbx_description
1 polymer ?
#
loop_
_entity_poly.entity_id
_entity_poly.type
_entity_poly.pdbx_seq_one_letter_code
_entity_poly.pdbx_strand_id
1 'polypeptide(L)' 'MTRTIVTLPDADKRWLERYSRAHKVSMASIIRRALRQLRRELERNAHVDVLRKTSGIWRKRNGDGLEYVSRLRNEWGG' A
#
# COMPACT_ATOMS: atom_id res chain seq x y z
N MET A 1 -7.93 20.13 2.70
CA MET A 1 -8.56 19.28 1.66
C MET A 1 -8.57 20.07 0.36
N THR A 2 -8.32 19.42 -0.78
CA THR A 2 -8.37 20.06 -2.11
C THR A 2 -9.64 19.58 -2.85
N ARG A 3 -10.30 20.47 -3.58
CA ARG A 3 -11.47 20.12 -4.40
C ARG A 3 -11.00 19.50 -5.72
N THR A 4 -11.56 18.35 -6.07
CA THR A 4 -11.24 17.65 -7.32
C THR A 4 -12.55 17.32 -8.04
N ILE A 5 -12.59 17.58 -9.35
CA ILE A 5 -13.69 17.19 -10.23
C ILE A 5 -13.26 15.90 -10.93
N VAL A 6 -14.13 14.89 -10.90
CA VAL A 6 -13.89 13.60 -11.55
C VAL A 6 -15.12 13.22 -12.38
N THR A 7 -14.88 12.67 -13.56
CA THR A 7 -15.93 12.13 -14.41
C THR A 7 -16.02 10.62 -14.18
N LEU A 8 -17.23 10.12 -13.97
CA LEU A 8 -17.51 8.70 -13.74
C LEU A 8 -18.56 8.23 -14.74
N PRO A 9 -18.53 6.96 -15.17
CA PRO A 9 -19.65 6.36 -15.88
C PRO A 9 -20.95 6.50 -15.07
N ASP A 10 -22.07 6.73 -15.76
CA ASP A 10 -23.36 6.93 -15.10
C ASP A 10 -23.79 5.73 -14.23
N ALA A 11 -23.41 4.51 -14.65
CA ALA A 11 -23.68 3.30 -13.88
C ALA A 11 -23.00 3.33 -12.50
N ASP A 12 -21.74 3.77 -12.44
CA ASP A 12 -20.94 3.85 -11.21
C ASP A 12 -21.46 4.94 -10.30
N LYS A 13 -21.84 6.10 -10.86
CA LYS A 13 -22.47 7.18 -10.12
C LYS A 13 -23.78 6.71 -9.46
N ARG A 14 -24.66 6.05 -10.22
CA ARG A 14 -25.92 5.50 -9.69
C ARG A 14 -25.68 4.46 -8.58
N TRP A 15 -24.67 3.63 -8.74
CA TRP A 15 -24.28 2.67 -7.71
C TRP A 15 -23.80 3.39 -6.43
N LEU A 16 -22.93 4.39 -6.55
CA LEU A 16 -22.44 5.18 -5.42
C LEU A 16 -23.57 5.91 -4.67
N GLU A 17 -24.55 6.43 -5.38
CA GLU A 17 -25.73 7.07 -4.78
C GLU A 17 -26.57 6.08 -3.98
N ARG A 18 -26.83 4.88 -4.53
CA ARG A 18 -27.56 3.82 -3.80
C ARG A 18 -26.80 3.40 -2.54
N TYR A 19 -25.49 3.16 -2.66
CA TYR A 19 -24.66 2.79 -1.53
C TYR A 19 -24.62 3.90 -0.46
N SER A 20 -24.49 5.16 -0.88
CA SER A 20 -24.52 6.32 0.01
C SER A 20 -25.81 6.37 0.83
N ARG A 21 -26.97 6.15 0.19
CA ARG A 21 -28.28 6.15 0.86
C ARG A 21 -28.43 4.99 1.82
N ALA A 22 -28.07 3.77 1.39
CA ALA A 22 -28.18 2.57 2.21
C ALA A 22 -27.31 2.65 3.48
N HIS A 23 -26.10 3.20 3.36
CA HIS A 23 -25.13 3.25 4.46
C HIS A 23 -25.07 4.59 5.19
N LYS A 24 -25.90 5.57 4.81
CA LYS A 24 -25.94 6.94 5.39
C LYS A 24 -24.56 7.61 5.43
N VAL A 25 -23.74 7.38 4.41
CA VAL A 25 -22.40 7.99 4.27
C VAL A 25 -22.31 8.78 2.97
N SER A 26 -21.53 9.87 2.95
CA SER A 26 -21.40 10.69 1.74
C SER A 26 -20.58 10.00 0.64
N MET A 27 -20.92 10.25 -0.62
CA MET A 27 -20.17 9.77 -1.79
C MET A 27 -18.68 10.10 -1.71
N ALA A 28 -18.33 11.33 -1.30
CA ALA A 28 -16.95 11.74 -1.13
C ALA A 28 -16.21 10.91 -0.04
N SER A 29 -16.91 10.49 1.02
CA SER A 29 -16.34 9.62 2.05
C SER A 29 -16.05 8.21 1.51
N ILE A 30 -16.98 7.67 0.72
CA ILE A 30 -16.82 6.37 0.04
C ILE A 30 -15.60 6.40 -0.89
N ILE A 31 -15.50 7.42 -1.75
CA ILE A 31 -14.38 7.60 -2.68
C ILE A 31 -13.06 7.70 -1.90
N ARG A 32 -13.00 8.49 -0.82
CA ARG A 32 -11.78 8.59 0.00
C ARG A 32 -11.39 7.25 0.65
N ARG A 33 -12.36 6.44 1.08
CA ARG A 33 -12.10 5.10 1.65
C ARG A 33 -11.56 4.17 0.58
N ALA A 34 -12.19 4.14 -0.59
CA ALA A 34 -11.74 3.35 -1.74
C ALA A 34 -10.31 3.72 -2.15
N LEU A 35 -9.99 5.01 -2.26
CA LEU A 35 -8.64 5.48 -2.58
C LEU A 35 -7.60 5.04 -1.52
N ARG A 36 -7.93 5.09 -0.23
CA ARG A 36 -7.03 4.60 0.82
C ARG A 36 -6.83 3.09 0.75
N GLN A 37 -7.88 2.34 0.44
CA GLN A 37 -7.79 0.89 0.29
C GLN A 37 -6.93 0.53 -0.93
N LEU A 38 -7.20 1.15 -2.09
CA LEU A 38 -6.40 0.98 -3.30
C LEU A 38 -4.93 1.32 -3.06
N ARG A 39 -4.64 2.44 -2.39
CA ARG A 39 -3.27 2.82 -2.03
C ARG A 39 -2.59 1.75 -1.19
N ARG A 40 -3.26 1.22 -0.17
CA ARG A 40 -2.71 0.14 0.68
C ARG A 40 -2.48 -1.15 -0.10
N GLU A 41 -3.38 -1.49 -1.02
CA GLU A 41 -3.21 -2.65 -1.90
C GLU A 41 -1.99 -2.50 -2.81
N LEU A 42 -1.85 -1.32 -3.44
CA LEU A 42 -0.69 -1.01 -4.27
C LEU A 42 0.62 -0.99 -3.47
N GLU A 43 0.64 -0.41 -2.28
CA GLU A 43 1.83 -0.37 -1.40
C GLU A 43 2.20 -1.77 -0.91
N ARG A 44 1.22 -2.62 -0.54
CA ARG A 44 1.47 -4.03 -0.19
C ARG A 44 2.05 -4.80 -1.38
N ASN A 45 1.48 -4.64 -2.57
CA ASN A 45 1.95 -5.33 -3.76
C ASN A 45 3.33 -4.83 -4.19
N ALA A 46 3.60 -3.52 -4.09
CA ALA A 46 4.92 -2.95 -4.29
C ALA A 46 5.93 -3.49 -3.27
N HIS A 47 5.53 -3.68 -2.01
CA HIS A 47 6.38 -4.30 -0.99
C HIS A 47 6.66 -5.77 -1.31
N VAL A 48 5.66 -6.54 -1.74
CA VAL A 48 5.84 -7.93 -2.21
C VAL A 48 6.76 -7.99 -3.43
N ASP A 49 6.64 -7.05 -4.37
CA ASP A 49 7.52 -6.97 -5.53
C ASP A 49 8.96 -6.56 -5.17
N VAL A 50 9.13 -5.66 -4.19
CA VAL A 50 10.46 -5.31 -3.66
C VAL A 50 11.06 -6.49 -2.90
N LEU A 51 10.31 -7.16 -2.04
CA LEU A 51 10.74 -8.37 -1.34
C LEU A 51 11.11 -9.49 -2.31
N ARG A 52 10.34 -9.68 -3.40
CA ARG A 52 10.66 -10.65 -4.46
C ARG A 52 11.90 -10.27 -5.26
N LYS A 53 12.15 -8.97 -5.46
CA LYS A 53 13.37 -8.44 -6.10
C LYS A 53 14.59 -8.53 -5.19
N THR A 54 14.43 -8.51 -3.86
CA THR A 54 15.53 -8.61 -2.89
C THR A 54 15.75 -10.03 -2.35
N SER A 55 14.76 -10.93 -2.48
CA SER A 55 14.84 -12.35 -2.11
C SER A 55 15.71 -13.12 -3.11
N GLY A 56 17.03 -12.99 -2.95
CA GLY A 56 18.01 -13.66 -3.81
C GLY A 56 19.34 -12.92 -3.93
N ILE A 57 19.40 -11.65 -3.53
CA ILE A 57 20.65 -10.88 -3.49
C ILE A 57 21.62 -11.51 -2.47
N TRP A 58 21.10 -12.04 -1.36
CA TRP A 58 21.89 -12.77 -0.35
C TRP A 58 22.45 -14.10 -0.83
N ARG A 59 21.81 -14.76 -1.82
CA ARG A 59 22.28 -16.06 -2.33
C ARG A 59 23.50 -15.96 -3.26
N LYS A 60 23.79 -14.75 -3.77
CA LYS A 60 24.92 -14.47 -4.66
C LYS A 60 26.18 -13.98 -3.92
N ARG A 61 26.09 -13.64 -2.63
CA ARG A 61 27.24 -13.32 -1.79
C ARG A 61 27.49 -14.50 -0.85
N ASN A 62 28.54 -15.28 -1.10
CA ASN A 62 29.10 -16.22 -0.12
C ASN A 62 29.49 -15.43 1.13
N GLY A 63 28.60 -15.36 2.12
CA GLY A 63 28.84 -14.68 3.38
C GLY A 63 27.71 -15.03 4.34
N ASP A 64 28.06 -15.72 5.42
CA ASP A 64 27.13 -16.19 6.43
C ASP A 64 26.34 -15.00 7.02
N GLY A 65 25.01 -15.04 6.87
CA GLY A 65 24.12 -13.94 7.26
C GLY A 65 24.18 -13.61 8.75
N LEU A 66 24.65 -14.54 9.58
CA LEU A 66 24.86 -14.32 11.02
C LEU A 66 26.00 -13.35 11.32
N GLU A 67 27.05 -13.34 10.51
CA GLU A 67 28.24 -12.49 10.73
C GLU A 67 27.93 -11.02 10.46
N TYR A 68 27.09 -10.75 9.44
CA TYR A 68 26.65 -9.40 9.09
C TYR A 68 25.77 -8.77 10.18
N VAL A 69 24.83 -9.54 10.74
CA VAL A 69 23.95 -9.07 11.81
C VAL A 69 24.72 -8.86 13.11
N SER A 70 25.70 -9.72 13.41
CA SER A 70 26.56 -9.55 14.59
C SER A 70 27.42 -8.29 14.52
N ARG A 71 27.92 -7.92 13.33
CA ARG A 71 28.71 -6.69 13.14
C ARG A 71 27.88 -5.43 13.32
N LEU A 72 26.67 -5.40 12.76
CA LEU A 72 25.76 -4.26 12.84
C LEU A 72 25.32 -3.96 14.28
N ARG A 73 25.20 -5.00 15.13
CA ARG A 73 24.76 -4.87 16.53
C ARG A 73 25.86 -4.33 17.45
N ASN A 74 27.13 -4.56 17.12
CA ASN A 74 28.27 -4.04 17.90
C ASN A 74 28.57 -2.56 17.63
N GLU A 75 28.07 -1.98 16.53
CA GLU A 75 28.26 -0.55 16.21
C GLU A 75 27.33 0.38 17.00
N TRP A 76 26.30 -0.15 17.66
CA TRP A 76 25.28 0.63 18.38
C TRP A 76 25.39 0.50 19.91
N GLY A 77 26.49 -0.09 20.40
CA GLY A 77 26.72 -0.41 21.82
C GLY A 77 27.97 0.22 22.43
N GLY A 78 28.42 1.38 21.93
CA GLY A 78 29.51 2.18 22.51
C GLY A 78 29.03 3.57 22.89
#